data_AF-A0A5C4LW89-F1
#
_entry.id   AF-A0A5C4LW89-F1
#
_cell.length_a   1.000
_cell.length_b   1.000
_cell.length_c   1.000
_cell.angle_alpha   90.00
_cell.angle_beta   90.00
_cell.angle_gamma   90.00
#
_symmetry.space_group_name_H-M   'P 1'
#
loop_
_entity.id
_entity.type
_entity.pdbx_description
1 polymer ?
#
loop_
_entity_poly.entity_id
_entity_poly.type
_entity_poly.pdbx_seq_one_letter_code
_entity_poly.pdbx_strand_id
1 'polypeptide(L)'
;MTETQSTTSTHGHEPHRDDLGSRLNWLRAGVLGANDGIVSVAGLVVGVAGATTDHTAVLMAGIAGLVAGALSMAGGEYVSVSTQRDTERAMLRLEKEELKTMPEAEERELAEIYEEKGLSPELAARVARELTEKDALQAHAEAELGIDPGALTSPWQAAWASLLSFAVGALLPLLAISLPPLSWRVWACVIAVGAGLFLTGYVSARLGNARARRAIARNVGVGLLTMLVTYYVGTLFGVAVH
;
A
#
# COMPACT_ATOMS: atom_id res chain seq x y z
N MET A 1 -52.36 25.95 13.19
CA MET A 1 -52.15 24.58 12.72
C MET A 1 -51.41 24.67 11.40
N THR A 2 -50.17 24.19 11.35
CA THR A 2 -49.62 23.26 10.34
C THR A 2 -48.13 23.04 10.64
N GLU A 3 -47.86 21.85 11.17
CA GLU A 3 -46.66 21.01 11.23
C GLU A 3 -45.23 21.60 11.14
N THR A 4 -44.55 21.51 12.28
CA THR A 4 -43.09 21.42 12.43
C THR A 4 -42.59 20.08 11.86
N GLN A 5 -41.86 20.08 10.74
CA GLN A 5 -41.12 18.90 10.29
C GLN A 5 -39.80 18.78 11.08
N SER A 6 -39.80 17.81 11.98
CA SER A 6 -38.62 17.26 12.67
C SER A 6 -37.78 16.45 11.69
N THR A 7 -36.70 17.01 11.15
CA THR A 7 -35.67 16.20 10.48
C THR A 7 -34.72 15.63 11.54
N THR A 8 -35.05 14.44 12.03
CA THR A 8 -34.15 13.61 12.83
C THR A 8 -33.02 13.12 11.92
N SER A 9 -31.87 13.80 11.92
CA SER A 9 -30.65 13.25 11.32
C SER A 9 -30.11 12.16 12.24
N THR A 10 -30.47 10.91 11.96
CA THR A 10 -29.81 9.75 12.55
C THR A 10 -28.36 9.70 12.07
N HIS A 11 -27.45 10.26 12.86
CA HIS A 11 -26.02 9.99 12.74
C HIS A 11 -25.79 8.52 13.14
N GLY A 12 -25.87 7.64 12.13
CA GLY A 12 -25.48 6.24 12.28
C GLY A 12 -23.98 6.15 12.51
N HIS A 13 -23.60 5.80 13.74
CA HIS A 13 -22.34 5.20 14.17
C HIS A 13 -21.18 5.28 13.15
N GLU A 14 -20.35 6.31 13.25
CA GLU A 14 -19.20 6.49 12.35
C GLU A 14 -17.86 6.22 13.08
N PRO A 15 -17.31 4.99 12.99
CA PRO A 15 -15.94 4.71 13.42
C PRO A 15 -14.98 5.03 12.26
N HIS A 16 -14.61 6.31 12.10
CA HIS A 16 -13.80 6.77 10.95
C HIS A 16 -12.27 6.62 11.12
N ARG A 17 -11.75 6.21 12.28
CA ARG A 17 -10.28 6.16 12.50
C ARG A 17 -9.63 4.83 12.10
N ASP A 18 -10.28 3.70 12.35
CA ASP A 18 -9.75 2.36 11.99
C ASP A 18 -9.81 2.06 10.48
N ASP A 19 -10.69 2.77 9.76
CA ASP A 19 -10.99 2.55 8.34
C ASP A 19 -9.94 3.18 7.41
N LEU A 20 -9.25 4.26 7.81
CA LEU A 20 -8.28 4.92 6.93
C LEU A 20 -6.94 4.18 6.86
N GLY A 21 -6.39 3.76 8.01
CA GLY A 21 -5.11 3.04 8.07
C GLY A 21 -5.18 1.67 7.38
N SER A 22 -6.26 0.94 7.61
CA SER A 22 -6.55 -0.33 6.92
C SER A 22 -6.72 -0.16 5.40
N ARG A 23 -7.44 0.88 4.95
CA ARG A 23 -7.55 1.21 3.53
C ARG A 23 -6.22 1.57 2.90
N LEU A 24 -5.38 2.37 3.58
CA LEU A 24 -4.06 2.74 3.06
C LEU A 24 -3.15 1.51 2.94
N ASN A 25 -3.16 0.62 3.93
CA ASN A 25 -2.44 -0.64 3.88
C ASN A 25 -2.94 -1.55 2.75
N TRP A 26 -4.25 -1.62 2.54
CA TRP A 26 -4.84 -2.38 1.42
C TRP A 26 -4.50 -1.77 0.06
N LEU A 27 -4.54 -0.44 -0.05
CA LEU A 27 -4.22 0.28 -1.30
C LEU A 27 -2.75 0.09 -1.66
N ARG A 28 -1.88 0.13 -0.66
CA ARG A 28 -0.44 -0.09 -0.79
C ARG A 28 -0.11 -1.54 -1.15
N ALA A 29 -0.56 -2.52 -0.37
CA ALA A 29 -0.23 -3.92 -0.63
C ALA A 29 -0.99 -4.50 -1.84
N GLY A 30 -2.24 -4.07 -2.06
CA GLY A 30 -3.15 -4.66 -3.03
C GLY A 30 -3.14 -3.99 -4.41
N VAL A 31 -3.12 -2.65 -4.50
CA VAL A 31 -3.19 -1.99 -5.82
C VAL A 31 -1.81 -1.62 -6.36
N LEU A 32 -0.89 -1.18 -5.48
CA LEU A 32 0.48 -0.90 -5.93
C LEU A 32 1.22 -2.18 -6.29
N GLY A 33 1.02 -3.28 -5.55
CA GLY A 33 1.60 -4.59 -5.91
C GLY A 33 1.22 -5.04 -7.32
N ALA A 34 -0.06 -5.01 -7.66
CA ALA A 34 -0.54 -5.42 -8.97
C ALA A 34 -0.03 -4.47 -10.06
N ASN A 35 0.00 -3.17 -9.80
CA ASN A 35 0.55 -2.19 -10.72
C ASN A 35 2.04 -2.46 -10.99
N ASP A 36 2.84 -2.71 -9.94
CA ASP A 36 4.26 -3.01 -10.07
C ASP A 36 4.51 -4.32 -10.81
N GLY A 37 3.71 -5.35 -10.53
CA GLY A 37 3.74 -6.62 -11.26
C GLY A 37 3.44 -6.43 -12.75
N ILE A 38 2.41 -5.64 -13.09
CA ILE A 38 2.06 -5.31 -14.48
C ILE A 38 3.23 -4.59 -15.15
N VAL A 39 3.73 -3.49 -14.59
CA VAL A 39 4.74 -2.63 -15.25
C VAL A 39 6.08 -3.34 -15.38
N SER A 40 6.57 -3.96 -14.31
CA SER A 40 7.90 -4.57 -14.27
C SER A 40 7.99 -5.78 -15.20
N VAL A 41 7.01 -6.70 -15.15
CA VAL A 41 7.02 -7.89 -16.00
C VAL A 41 6.70 -7.51 -17.45
N ALA A 42 5.82 -6.54 -17.71
CA ALA A 42 5.61 -6.02 -19.06
C ALA A 42 6.89 -5.47 -19.69
N GLY A 43 7.61 -4.61 -18.97
CA GLY A 43 8.89 -4.07 -19.43
C GLY A 43 9.91 -5.17 -19.71
N LEU A 44 10.01 -6.15 -18.82
CA LEU A 44 10.93 -7.28 -19.01
C LEU A 44 10.59 -8.09 -20.28
N VAL A 45 9.35 -8.58 -20.40
CA VAL A 45 8.98 -9.47 -21.50
C VAL A 45 8.94 -8.74 -22.85
N VAL A 46 8.53 -7.46 -22.87
CA VAL A 46 8.56 -6.63 -24.09
C VAL A 46 10.00 -6.31 -24.49
N GLY A 47 10.89 -6.06 -23.52
CA GLY A 47 12.31 -5.86 -23.78
C GLY A 47 12.95 -7.11 -24.39
N VAL A 48 12.76 -8.29 -23.79
CA VAL A 48 13.28 -9.55 -24.36
C VAL A 48 12.66 -9.82 -25.74
N ALA A 49 11.37 -9.55 -25.93
CA ALA A 49 10.71 -9.70 -27.23
C ALA A 49 11.22 -8.73 -28.31
N GLY A 50 11.87 -7.62 -27.92
CA GLY A 50 12.60 -6.73 -28.83
C GLY A 50 13.97 -7.27 -29.24
N ALA A 51 14.59 -8.12 -28.41
CA ALA A 51 15.89 -8.73 -28.68
C ALA A 51 15.82 -10.06 -29.44
N THR A 52 14.73 -10.84 -29.28
CA THR A 52 14.61 -12.17 -29.88
C THR A 52 13.18 -12.51 -30.27
N THR A 53 13.01 -13.38 -31.28
CA THR A 53 11.73 -13.98 -31.64
C THR A 53 11.42 -15.28 -30.90
N ASP A 54 12.39 -15.86 -30.18
CA ASP A 54 12.22 -17.10 -29.42
C ASP A 54 11.18 -16.94 -28.30
N HIS A 55 10.10 -17.72 -28.40
CA HIS A 55 9.02 -17.73 -27.42
C HIS A 55 9.46 -18.28 -26.06
N THR A 56 10.33 -19.29 -26.07
CA THR A 56 10.82 -19.93 -24.84
C THR A 56 11.66 -18.95 -24.02
N ALA A 57 12.53 -18.19 -24.69
CA ALA A 57 13.33 -17.15 -24.04
C ALA A 57 12.46 -16.07 -23.39
N VAL A 58 11.43 -15.57 -24.07
CA VAL A 58 10.50 -14.57 -23.52
C VAL A 58 9.73 -15.13 -22.33
N LEU A 59 9.23 -16.35 -22.42
CA LEU A 59 8.47 -16.99 -21.34
C LEU A 59 9.34 -17.26 -20.10
N MET A 60 10.55 -17.79 -20.29
CA MET A 60 11.49 -18.03 -19.18
C MET A 60 11.86 -16.72 -18.49
N ALA A 61 12.16 -15.67 -19.25
CA ALA A 61 12.45 -14.36 -18.68
C ALA A 61 11.25 -13.81 -17.90
N GLY A 62 10.04 -13.91 -18.45
CA GLY A 62 8.81 -13.44 -17.80
C GLY A 62 8.50 -14.20 -16.50
N ILE A 63 8.62 -15.52 -16.50
CA ILE A 63 8.41 -16.35 -15.29
C ILE A 63 9.48 -16.03 -14.23
N ALA A 64 10.75 -15.94 -14.63
CA ALA A 64 11.84 -15.59 -13.73
C ALA A 64 11.62 -14.20 -13.13
N GLY A 65 11.25 -13.21 -13.95
CA GLY A 65 10.92 -11.86 -13.50
C GLY A 65 9.72 -11.79 -12.58
N LEU A 66 8.67 -12.58 -12.86
CA LEU A 66 7.49 -12.68 -11.99
C LEU A 66 7.89 -13.21 -10.61
N VAL A 67 8.59 -14.36 -10.56
CA VAL A 67 8.97 -15.00 -9.28
C VAL A 67 9.95 -14.12 -8.51
N ALA A 68 11.00 -13.62 -9.17
CA ALA A 68 11.99 -12.76 -8.53
C ALA A 68 11.36 -11.45 -8.03
N GLY A 69 10.52 -10.81 -8.84
CA GLY A 69 9.82 -9.57 -8.48
C GLY A 69 8.84 -9.78 -7.33
N ALA A 70 8.04 -10.84 -7.37
CA ALA A 70 7.07 -11.15 -6.30
C ALA A 70 7.77 -11.41 -4.96
N LEU A 71 8.84 -12.21 -4.96
CA LEU A 71 9.61 -12.51 -3.75
C LEU A 71 10.35 -11.27 -3.23
N SER A 72 10.93 -10.47 -4.12
CA SER A 72 11.61 -9.22 -3.75
C SER A 72 10.65 -8.23 -3.11
N MET A 73 9.46 -8.05 -3.70
CA MET A 73 8.44 -7.17 -3.16
C MET A 73 7.93 -7.69 -1.80
N ALA A 74 7.61 -8.98 -1.69
CA ALA A 74 7.15 -9.58 -0.44
C ALA A 74 8.20 -9.49 0.68
N GLY A 75 9.47 -9.74 0.36
CA GLY A 75 10.58 -9.61 1.29
C GLY A 75 10.80 -8.16 1.74
N GLY A 76 10.80 -7.21 0.80
CA GLY A 76 10.91 -5.78 1.11
C GLY A 76 9.78 -5.29 2.01
N GLU A 77 8.56 -5.74 1.72
CA GLU A 77 7.37 -5.45 2.50
C GLU A 77 7.44 -6.05 3.91
N TYR A 78 7.82 -7.33 4.02
CA TYR A 78 8.01 -7.99 5.31
C TYR A 78 9.03 -7.25 6.17
N VAL A 79 10.18 -6.90 5.60
CA VAL A 79 11.25 -6.19 6.32
C VAL A 79 10.76 -4.82 6.76
N SER A 80 10.15 -4.04 5.85
CA SER A 80 9.65 -2.70 6.17
C SER A 80 8.62 -2.71 7.31
N VAL A 81 7.61 -3.58 7.24
CA VAL A 81 6.56 -3.67 8.27
C VAL A 81 7.10 -4.30 9.56
N SER A 82 8.06 -5.22 9.47
CA SER A 82 8.72 -5.77 10.67
C SER A 82 9.50 -4.68 11.41
N THR A 83 10.27 -3.85 10.69
CA THR A 83 10.99 -2.72 11.29
C THR A 83 10.02 -1.74 11.96
N GLN A 84 8.93 -1.36 11.28
CA GLN A 84 7.89 -0.52 11.88
C GLN A 84 7.36 -1.13 13.18
N ARG A 85 6.94 -2.40 13.14
CA ARG A 85 6.40 -3.10 14.30
C ARG A 85 7.40 -3.24 15.45
N ASP A 86 8.68 -3.45 15.14
CA ASP A 86 9.73 -3.55 16.14
C ASP A 86 9.99 -2.20 16.82
N THR A 87 9.91 -1.09 16.08
CA THR A 87 9.93 0.27 16.63
C THR A 87 8.71 0.55 17.50
N GLU A 88 7.49 0.24 17.03
CA GLU A 88 6.25 0.39 17.81
C GLU A 88 6.34 -0.39 19.14
N ARG A 89 6.79 -1.65 19.09
CA ARG A 89 7.00 -2.47 20.29
C ARG A 89 8.06 -1.93 21.23
N ALA A 90 9.12 -1.32 20.71
CA ALA A 90 10.16 -0.74 21.54
C ALA A 90 9.62 0.48 22.31
N MET A 91 8.86 1.34 21.64
CA MET A 91 8.23 2.52 22.28
C MET A 91 7.19 2.10 23.32
N LEU A 92 6.31 1.15 23.01
CA LEU A 92 5.36 0.61 24.00
C LEU A 92 6.03 -0.01 25.23
N ARG A 93 7.25 -0.53 25.06
CA ARG A 93 8.02 -1.12 26.16
C ARG A 93 8.67 -0.05 27.05
N LEU A 94 9.07 1.08 26.46
CA LEU A 94 9.60 2.24 27.16
C LEU A 94 8.46 2.90 27.97
N GLU A 95 7.35 3.19 27.30
CA GLU A 95 6.12 3.72 27.90
C GLU A 95 5.67 2.91 29.12
N LYS A 96 5.64 1.58 28.97
CA LYS A 96 5.26 0.69 30.07
C LYS A 96 6.21 0.77 31.27
N GLU A 97 7.49 1.06 31.05
CA GLU A 97 8.45 1.25 32.13
C GLU A 97 8.30 2.63 32.78
N GLU A 98 8.02 3.67 31.99
CA GLU A 98 7.77 5.03 32.46
C GLU A 98 6.50 5.09 33.32
N LEU A 99 5.39 4.52 32.86
CA LEU A 99 4.14 4.38 33.65
C LEU A 99 4.33 3.63 34.97
N LYS A 100 5.32 2.73 35.04
CA LYS A 100 5.64 1.98 36.25
C LYS A 100 6.56 2.76 37.19
N THR A 101 7.50 3.53 36.66
CA THR A 101 8.57 4.17 37.42
C THR A 101 8.26 5.62 37.78
N MET A 102 7.44 6.31 36.98
CA MET A 102 7.12 7.74 37.11
C MET A 102 5.61 8.05 36.91
N PRO A 103 4.68 7.31 37.53
CA PRO A 103 3.24 7.40 37.23
C PRO A 103 2.65 8.81 37.38
N GLU A 104 3.11 9.60 38.36
CA GLU A 104 2.65 10.97 38.55
C GLU A 104 3.16 11.93 37.47
N ALA A 105 4.34 11.65 36.88
CA ALA A 105 4.86 12.44 35.76
C ALA A 105 4.08 12.13 34.49
N GLU A 106 3.83 10.84 34.23
CA GLU A 106 3.02 10.37 33.11
C GLU A 106 1.59 10.96 33.13
N GLU A 107 0.89 10.93 34.28
CA GLU A 107 -0.45 11.55 34.37
C GLU A 107 -0.43 13.05 34.02
N ARG A 108 0.64 13.77 34.40
CA ARG A 108 0.79 15.19 34.05
C ARG A 108 1.08 15.38 32.57
N GLU A 109 1.95 14.56 32.00
CA GLU A 109 2.25 14.58 30.56
C GLU A 109 1.00 14.32 29.72
N LEU A 110 0.20 13.32 30.09
CA LEU A 110 -1.07 13.05 29.42
C LEU A 110 -2.04 14.25 29.52
N ALA A 111 -2.09 14.92 30.68
CA ALA A 111 -2.88 16.14 30.83
C ALA A 111 -2.38 17.26 29.90
N GLU A 112 -1.06 17.49 29.85
CA GLU A 112 -0.44 18.48 28.97
C GLU A 112 -0.78 18.23 27.49
N ILE A 113 -0.74 16.97 27.03
CA ILE A 113 -1.14 16.58 25.67
C ILE A 113 -2.60 16.97 25.37
N TYR A 114 -3.50 16.82 26.35
CA TYR A 114 -4.90 17.20 26.17
C TYR A 114 -5.14 18.72 26.26
N GLU A 115 -4.35 19.44 27.07
CA GLU A 115 -4.34 20.90 27.07
C GLU A 115 -3.91 21.45 25.71
N GLU A 116 -2.86 20.89 25.11
CA GLU A 116 -2.41 21.24 23.75
C GLU A 116 -3.48 20.96 22.68
N LYS A 117 -4.31 19.94 22.89
CA LYS A 117 -5.49 19.64 22.05
C LYS A 117 -6.65 20.62 22.28
N GLY A 118 -6.56 21.50 23.28
CA GLY A 118 -7.48 22.61 23.52
C GLY A 118 -8.39 22.45 24.73
N LEU A 119 -8.14 21.48 25.62
CA LEU A 119 -8.89 21.35 26.88
C LEU A 119 -8.41 22.40 27.90
N SER A 120 -9.31 22.82 28.81
CA SER A 120 -8.87 23.61 29.97
C SER A 120 -8.03 22.74 30.90
N PRO A 121 -7.10 23.32 31.69
CA PRO A 121 -6.24 22.54 32.58
C PRO A 121 -7.02 21.62 33.53
N GLU A 122 -8.14 22.10 34.08
CA GLU A 122 -8.96 21.31 35.00
C GLU A 122 -9.71 20.17 34.31
N LEU A 123 -10.04 20.31 33.03
CA LEU A 123 -10.65 19.24 32.25
C LEU A 123 -9.60 18.24 31.77
N ALA A 124 -8.44 18.71 31.30
CA ALA A 124 -7.35 17.87 30.85
C ALA A 124 -6.82 16.96 31.97
N ALA A 125 -6.60 17.52 33.18
CA ALA A 125 -6.21 16.73 34.34
C ALA A 125 -7.24 15.65 34.71
N ARG A 126 -8.54 15.95 34.61
CA ARG A 126 -9.60 14.95 34.84
C ARG A 126 -9.62 13.87 33.78
N VAL A 127 -9.48 14.25 32.50
CA VAL A 127 -9.43 13.30 31.38
C VAL A 127 -8.22 12.38 31.51
N ALA A 128 -7.03 12.92 31.80
CA ALA A 128 -5.83 12.13 32.01
C ALA A 128 -6.04 11.10 33.12
N ARG A 129 -6.55 11.53 34.29
CA ARG A 129 -6.83 10.62 35.41
C ARG A 129 -7.79 9.49 35.06
N GLU A 130 -8.96 9.83 34.50
CA GLU A 130 -9.99 8.83 34.18
C GLU A 130 -9.53 7.84 33.10
N LEU A 131 -8.75 8.30 32.11
CA LEU A 131 -8.17 7.43 31.09
C LEU A 131 -7.06 6.54 31.65
N THR A 132 -6.18 7.09 32.49
CA THR A 132 -5.11 6.34 33.16
C THR A 132 -5.67 5.27 34.10
N GLU A 133 -6.75 5.57 34.85
CA GLU A 133 -7.43 4.59 35.71
C GLU A 133 -8.04 3.42 34.90
N LYS A 134 -8.50 3.70 33.68
CA LYS A 134 -9.08 2.68 32.80
C LYS A 134 -8.01 1.81 32.15
N ASP A 135 -7.05 2.43 31.47
CA ASP A 135 -5.93 1.77 30.80
C ASP A 135 -4.84 2.81 30.49
N ALA A 136 -3.88 2.95 31.41
CA ALA A 136 -2.78 3.89 31.27
C ALA A 136 -1.94 3.68 30.00
N LEU A 137 -1.64 2.42 29.66
CA LEU A 137 -0.82 2.13 28.49
C LEU A 137 -1.56 2.47 27.19
N GLN A 138 -2.85 2.13 27.09
CA GLN A 138 -3.65 2.50 25.92
C GLN A 138 -3.77 4.02 25.80
N ALA A 139 -4.04 4.71 26.91
CA ALA A 139 -4.23 6.15 26.94
C ALA A 139 -3.01 6.91 26.43
N HIS A 140 -1.82 6.55 26.93
CA HIS A 140 -0.56 7.15 26.50
C HIS A 140 -0.17 6.73 25.08
N ALA A 141 -0.25 5.44 24.75
CA ALA A 141 0.08 4.97 23.41
C ALA A 141 -0.74 5.65 22.32
N GLU A 142 -2.04 5.89 22.55
CA GLU A 142 -2.89 6.62 21.61
C GLU A 142 -2.63 8.12 21.60
N ALA A 143 -2.46 8.74 22.77
CA ALA A 143 -2.39 10.19 22.91
C ALA A 143 -1.04 10.77 22.50
N GLU A 144 0.06 10.07 22.84
CA GLU A 144 1.44 10.48 22.64
C GLU A 144 2.06 9.81 21.40
N LEU A 145 2.00 8.48 21.33
CA LEU A 145 2.68 7.72 20.27
C LEU A 145 1.86 7.60 18.98
N GLY A 146 0.55 7.81 19.07
CA GLY A 146 -0.38 7.54 17.97
C GLY A 146 -0.45 6.07 17.57
N ILE A 147 -0.13 5.16 18.51
CA ILE A 147 -0.11 3.71 18.32
C ILE A 147 -1.32 3.11 19.01
N ASP A 148 -1.96 2.14 18.35
CA ASP A 148 -2.88 1.21 19.02
C ASP A 148 -2.11 -0.07 19.41
N PRO A 149 -1.83 -0.30 20.71
CA PRO A 149 -1.20 -1.52 21.21
C PRO A 149 -1.88 -2.82 20.76
N GLY A 150 -3.20 -2.77 20.53
CA GLY A 150 -4.02 -3.91 20.13
C GLY A 150 -4.00 -4.22 18.62
N ALA A 151 -3.57 -3.27 17.78
CA ALA A 151 -3.72 -3.35 16.33
C ALA A 151 -2.41 -3.13 15.56
N LEU A 152 -1.29 -3.63 16.10
CA LEU A 152 0.00 -3.58 15.41
C LEU A 152 -0.05 -4.27 14.04
N THR A 153 0.54 -3.64 13.04
CA THR A 153 0.51 -4.14 11.65
C THR A 153 1.23 -5.48 11.55
N SER A 154 0.62 -6.46 10.86
CA SER A 154 1.20 -7.80 10.67
C SER A 154 2.14 -7.84 9.45
N PRO A 155 3.45 -8.10 9.64
CA PRO A 155 4.40 -8.16 8.51
C PRO A 155 4.11 -9.29 7.53
N TRP A 156 3.65 -10.44 8.04
CA TRP A 156 3.30 -11.59 7.20
C TRP A 156 2.10 -11.32 6.31
N GLN A 157 1.08 -10.64 6.84
CA GLN A 157 -0.09 -10.28 6.04
C GLN A 157 0.30 -9.31 4.92
N ALA A 158 1.11 -8.29 5.23
CA ALA A 158 1.59 -7.34 4.23
C ALA A 158 2.43 -8.03 3.14
N ALA A 159 3.33 -8.93 3.52
CA ALA A 159 4.19 -9.68 2.61
C ALA A 159 3.38 -10.57 1.65
N TRP A 160 2.44 -11.37 2.18
CA TRP A 160 1.60 -12.25 1.35
C TRP A 160 0.65 -11.46 0.46
N ALA A 161 0.06 -10.38 0.97
CA ALA A 161 -0.79 -9.51 0.16
C ALA A 161 -0.01 -8.92 -1.03
N SER A 162 1.21 -8.44 -0.79
CA SER A 162 2.07 -7.88 -1.84
C SER A 162 2.53 -8.94 -2.83
N LEU A 163 2.92 -10.13 -2.35
CA LEU A 163 3.32 -11.26 -3.21
C LEU A 163 2.20 -11.64 -4.18
N LEU A 164 0.99 -11.86 -3.66
CA LEU A 164 -0.16 -12.29 -4.46
C LEU A 164 -0.60 -11.19 -5.41
N SER A 165 -0.65 -9.95 -4.93
CA SER A 165 -1.01 -8.80 -5.76
C SER A 165 -0.04 -8.62 -6.93
N PHE A 166 1.27 -8.65 -6.65
CA PHE A 166 2.31 -8.60 -7.69
C PHE A 166 2.17 -9.75 -8.68
N ALA A 167 2.05 -10.98 -8.20
CA ALA A 167 1.94 -12.16 -9.05
C ALA A 167 0.71 -12.06 -9.98
N VAL A 168 -0.45 -11.67 -9.45
CA VAL A 168 -1.67 -11.46 -10.24
C VAL A 168 -1.47 -10.37 -11.29
N GLY A 169 -0.84 -9.25 -10.92
CA GLY A 169 -0.51 -8.20 -11.87
C GLY A 169 0.43 -8.66 -12.98
N ALA A 170 1.47 -9.40 -12.62
CA ALA A 170 2.49 -9.92 -13.53
C ALA A 170 1.99 -11.01 -14.50
N LEU A 171 0.94 -11.75 -14.13
CA LEU A 171 0.33 -12.73 -15.04
C LEU A 171 -0.28 -12.06 -16.29
N LEU A 172 -0.78 -10.83 -16.17
CA LEU A 172 -1.39 -10.11 -17.29
C LEU A 172 -0.41 -9.92 -18.47
N PRO A 173 0.76 -9.26 -18.33
CA PRO A 173 1.71 -9.14 -19.42
C PRO A 173 2.29 -10.48 -19.86
N LEU A 174 2.52 -11.42 -18.92
CA LEU A 174 3.07 -12.73 -19.23
C LEU A 174 2.15 -13.52 -20.19
N LEU A 175 0.85 -13.56 -19.90
CA LEU A 175 -0.13 -14.22 -20.75
C LEU A 175 -0.35 -13.43 -22.05
N ALA A 176 -0.42 -12.10 -21.98
CA ALA A 176 -0.68 -11.25 -23.14
C ALA A 176 0.43 -11.30 -24.19
N ILE A 177 1.68 -11.58 -23.80
CA ILE A 177 2.77 -11.76 -24.76
C ILE A 177 2.96 -13.22 -25.21
N SER A 178 2.50 -14.19 -24.41
CA SER A 178 2.78 -15.61 -24.68
C SER A 178 1.68 -16.30 -25.50
N LEU A 179 0.43 -15.86 -25.39
CA LEU A 179 -0.70 -16.50 -26.07
C LEU A 179 -0.89 -16.09 -27.55
N PRO A 180 -0.70 -14.81 -27.94
CA PRO A 180 -0.94 -14.38 -29.32
C PRO A 180 0.15 -14.85 -30.30
N PRO A 181 -0.13 -14.85 -31.62
CA PRO A 181 0.88 -15.10 -32.65
C PRO A 181 2.07 -14.13 -32.58
N LEU A 182 3.24 -14.59 -33.04
CA LEU A 182 4.50 -13.84 -32.99
C LEU A 182 4.41 -12.41 -33.55
N SER A 183 3.67 -12.22 -34.63
CA SER A 183 3.49 -10.90 -35.27
C SER A 183 2.66 -9.91 -34.44
N TRP A 184 1.82 -10.40 -33.52
CA TRP A 184 0.89 -9.59 -32.74
C TRP A 184 1.22 -9.51 -31.24
N ARG A 185 2.12 -10.36 -30.73
CA ARG A 185 2.38 -10.50 -29.30
C ARG A 185 2.73 -9.20 -28.56
N VAL A 186 3.54 -8.32 -29.17
CA VAL A 186 3.94 -7.06 -28.54
C VAL A 186 2.74 -6.10 -28.46
N TRP A 187 1.98 -5.97 -29.54
CA TRP A 187 0.77 -5.14 -29.56
C TRP A 187 -0.29 -5.64 -28.59
N ALA A 188 -0.52 -6.96 -28.54
CA ALA A 188 -1.43 -7.56 -27.59
C ALA A 188 -1.01 -7.29 -26.14
N CYS A 189 0.29 -7.42 -25.82
CA CYS A 189 0.83 -7.08 -24.51
C CYS A 189 0.59 -5.61 -24.17
N VAL A 190 0.95 -4.68 -25.07
CA VAL A 190 0.77 -3.23 -24.86
C VAL A 190 -0.70 -2.87 -24.60
N ILE A 191 -1.64 -3.43 -25.37
CA ILE A 191 -3.08 -3.18 -25.21
C ILE A 191 -3.57 -3.74 -23.87
N ALA A 192 -3.22 -4.99 -23.55
CA ALA A 192 -3.64 -5.65 -22.31
C ALA A 192 -3.10 -4.91 -21.07
N VAL A 193 -1.80 -4.57 -21.09
CA VAL A 193 -1.14 -3.79 -20.04
C VAL A 193 -1.75 -2.41 -19.93
N GLY A 194 -1.99 -1.72 -21.04
CA GLY A 194 -2.66 -0.41 -21.05
C GLY A 194 -4.03 -0.46 -20.38
N ALA A 195 -4.84 -1.47 -20.68
CA ALA A 195 -6.14 -1.70 -20.04
C ALA A 195 -6.00 -2.03 -18.55
N GLY A 196 -5.03 -2.88 -18.18
CA GLY A 196 -4.72 -3.22 -16.79
C GLY A 196 -4.32 -1.99 -15.97
N LEU A 197 -3.43 -1.14 -16.50
CA LEU A 197 -2.97 0.09 -15.84
C LEU A 197 -4.04 1.17 -15.76
N PHE A 198 -4.94 1.21 -16.76
CA PHE A 198 -6.13 2.04 -16.67
C PHE A 198 -7.01 1.60 -15.50
N LEU A 199 -7.25 0.29 -15.36
CA LEU A 199 -8.07 -0.27 -14.28
C LEU A 199 -7.43 -0.05 -12.91
N THR A 200 -6.15 -0.38 -12.74
CA THR A 200 -5.46 -0.17 -11.46
C THR A 200 -5.41 1.32 -11.11
N GLY A 201 -5.15 2.20 -12.07
CA GLY A 201 -5.18 3.65 -11.88
C GLY A 201 -6.56 4.19 -11.47
N TYR A 202 -7.63 3.65 -12.06
CA TYR A 202 -9.00 4.00 -11.69
C TYR A 202 -9.35 3.54 -10.27
N VAL A 203 -9.03 2.27 -9.94
CA VAL A 203 -9.29 1.68 -8.63
C VAL A 203 -8.49 2.40 -7.54
N SER A 204 -7.19 2.65 -7.74
CA SER A 204 -6.36 3.44 -6.82
C SER A 204 -6.98 4.80 -6.54
N ALA A 205 -7.48 5.49 -7.57
CA ALA A 205 -8.04 6.82 -7.40
C ALA A 205 -9.39 6.81 -6.65
N ARG A 206 -10.24 5.81 -6.94
CA ARG A 206 -11.52 5.64 -6.23
C ARG A 206 -11.31 5.40 -4.74
N LEU A 207 -10.35 4.55 -4.40
CA LEU A 207 -10.06 4.20 -3.01
C LEU A 207 -9.31 5.30 -2.26
N GLY A 208 -8.41 6.01 -2.95
CA GLY A 208 -7.69 7.15 -2.38
C GLY A 208 -8.46 8.47 -2.44
N ASN A 209 -9.75 8.44 -2.81
CA ASN A 209 -10.61 9.61 -3.00
C ASN A 209 -9.97 10.73 -3.85
N ALA A 210 -9.21 10.33 -4.87
CA ALA A 210 -8.38 11.20 -5.70
C ALA A 210 -8.98 11.38 -7.10
N ARG A 211 -8.45 12.35 -7.87
CA ARG A 211 -8.89 12.61 -9.25
C ARG A 211 -8.45 11.48 -10.19
N ALA A 212 -9.38 10.58 -10.55
CA ALA A 212 -9.14 9.40 -11.38
C ALA A 212 -8.35 9.66 -12.66
N ARG A 213 -8.67 10.74 -13.40
CA ARG A 213 -7.98 11.08 -14.65
C ARG A 213 -6.47 11.23 -14.48
N ARG A 214 -6.00 11.81 -13.36
CA ARG A 214 -4.57 12.02 -13.11
C ARG A 214 -3.87 10.70 -12.75
N ALA A 215 -4.50 9.88 -11.92
CA ALA A 215 -3.95 8.58 -11.53
C ALA A 215 -3.81 7.64 -12.74
N ILE A 216 -4.86 7.55 -13.56
CA ILE A 216 -4.88 6.77 -14.79
C ILE A 216 -3.78 7.25 -15.75
N ALA A 217 -3.71 8.56 -16.02
CA ALA A 217 -2.72 9.11 -16.95
C ALA A 217 -1.28 8.82 -16.49
N ARG A 218 -1.01 8.92 -15.18
CA ARG A 218 0.29 8.57 -14.62
C ARG A 218 0.60 7.09 -14.78
N ASN A 219 -0.31 6.20 -14.37
CA ASN A 219 -0.06 4.74 -14.42
C ASN A 219 0.15 4.26 -15.85
N VAL A 220 -0.77 4.61 -16.76
CA VAL A 220 -0.69 4.23 -18.18
C VAL A 220 0.53 4.88 -18.83
N GLY A 221 0.80 6.16 -18.57
CA GLY A 221 1.95 6.87 -19.14
C GLY A 221 3.29 6.24 -18.72
N VAL A 222 3.46 5.94 -17.43
CA VAL A 222 4.67 5.26 -16.93
C VAL A 222 4.80 3.88 -17.54
N GLY A 223 3.75 3.06 -17.54
CA GLY A 223 3.84 1.70 -18.09
C GLY A 223 4.11 1.65 -19.59
N LEU A 224 3.48 2.52 -20.38
CA LEU A 224 3.76 2.65 -21.81
C LEU A 224 5.20 3.10 -22.06
N LEU A 225 5.69 4.09 -21.29
CA LEU A 225 7.07 4.55 -21.39
C LEU A 225 8.05 3.44 -21.02
N THR A 226 7.80 2.69 -19.94
CA THR A 226 8.63 1.54 -19.54
C THR A 226 8.71 0.51 -20.65
N MET A 227 7.58 0.08 -21.22
CA MET A 227 7.57 -0.88 -22.34
C MET A 227 8.28 -0.33 -23.58
N LEU A 228 8.10 0.95 -23.90
CA LEU A 228 8.77 1.60 -25.04
C LEU A 228 10.30 1.59 -24.87
N VAL A 229 10.79 2.07 -23.71
CA VAL A 229 12.22 2.13 -23.41
C VAL A 229 12.83 0.73 -23.41
N THR A 230 12.21 -0.22 -22.71
CA THR A 230 12.71 -1.60 -22.62
C THR A 230 12.69 -2.31 -23.97
N TYR A 231 11.67 -2.10 -24.81
CA TYR A 231 11.64 -2.60 -26.18
C TYR A 231 12.85 -2.12 -26.97
N TYR A 232 13.12 -0.81 -26.96
CA TYR A 232 14.25 -0.25 -27.69
C TYR A 232 15.60 -0.75 -27.16
N VAL A 233 15.76 -0.81 -25.84
CA VAL A 233 16.95 -1.43 -25.23
C VAL A 233 17.11 -2.86 -25.72
N GLY A 234 16.05 -3.67 -25.70
CA GLY A 234 16.04 -5.02 -26.25
C GLY A 234 16.48 -5.08 -27.71
N THR A 235 15.91 -4.24 -28.58
CA THR A 235 16.28 -4.19 -30.00
C THR A 235 17.75 -3.83 -30.22
N LEU A 236 18.30 -2.90 -29.43
CA LEU A 236 19.71 -2.52 -29.52
C LEU A 236 20.64 -3.68 -29.17
N PHE A 237 20.32 -4.42 -28.10
CA PHE A 237 21.10 -5.59 -27.71
C PHE A 237 20.91 -6.78 -28.65
N GLY A 238 19.71 -6.98 -29.20
CA GLY A 238 19.46 -8.01 -30.22
C GLY A 238 20.29 -7.79 -31.50
N VAL A 239 20.51 -6.53 -31.88
CA VAL A 239 21.38 -6.15 -33.01
C VAL A 239 22.87 -6.29 -32.68
N ALA A 240 23.27 -6.23 -31.40
CA ALA A 240 24.67 -6.33 -30.99
C ALA A 240 25.16 -7.78 -30.77
N VAL A 241 24.24 -8.75 -30.66
CA VAL A 241 24.52 -10.18 -30.38
C VAL A 241 24.40 -11.04 -31.65
N HIS A 242 24.13 -10.43 -32.80
CA HIS A 242 24.14 -11.03 -34.14
C HIS A 242 25.10 -10.28 -35.06
#